data_AF-A0A5B7HR68-F1
#
_entry.id   AF-A0A5B7HR68-F1
#
_cell.length_a   1.000
_cell.length_b   1.000
_cell.length_c   1.000
_cell.angle_alpha   90.00
_cell.angle_beta   90.00
_cell.angle_gamma   90.00
#
_symmetry.space_group_name_H-M   'P 1'
#
loop_
_entity.id
_entity.type
_entity.pdbx_description
1 polymer ?
#
loop_
_entity_poly.entity_id
_entity_poly.type
_entity_poly.pdbx_seq_one_letter_code
_entity_poly.pdbx_strand_id
1 'polypeptide(L)'
;MVNFLFDDGLREEDYKAICEDEIVKKPKNCHTLAPVECNPQLLEALKLDTRKTDFCLREVNKDILRASTIITKYLVALEDLAEQEDNSKVAHEVSMINGALALLGNANHRNNLVRCFVMKREINYKYAHLCSDKVSMSRFLFGDDVSQSARQIEEADKLRTKFSQMKPAFPFSSQVNALVDTGTNLLVRASMPVSAPMGNRGLALGLLHNSLLLDMMRTQKTPRAGAAAAGNPSNITGKYMF
;
A
#
# COMPACT_ATOMS: atom_id res chain seq x y z
N MET A 1 24.67 -19.88 -1.19
CA MET A 1 24.60 -18.47 -0.76
C MET A 1 23.16 -18.03 -0.55
N VAL A 2 22.29 -18.21 -1.55
CA VAL A 2 20.87 -17.82 -1.47
C VAL A 2 20.14 -18.42 -0.26
N ASN A 3 20.23 -19.74 -0.03
CA ASN A 3 19.49 -20.38 1.08
C ASN A 3 19.79 -19.77 2.46
N PHE A 4 21.07 -19.50 2.77
CA PHE A 4 21.48 -18.85 4.02
C PHE A 4 20.80 -17.49 4.23
N LEU A 5 20.63 -16.69 3.17
CA LEU A 5 19.97 -15.38 3.27
C LEU A 5 18.47 -15.50 3.58
N PHE A 6 17.82 -16.59 3.16
CA PHE A 6 16.39 -16.82 3.41
C PHE A 6 16.14 -17.52 4.75
N ASP A 7 17.09 -18.30 5.24
CA ASP A 7 16.98 -19.01 6.52
C ASP A 7 17.41 -18.11 7.69
N ASP A 8 18.54 -17.42 7.55
CA ASP A 8 19.20 -16.67 8.64
C ASP A 8 19.13 -15.15 8.47
N GLY A 9 18.69 -14.66 7.30
CA GLY A 9 18.65 -13.24 6.98
C GLY A 9 20.02 -12.63 6.66
N LEU A 10 20.04 -11.29 6.54
CA LEU A 10 21.28 -10.52 6.38
C LEU A 10 21.87 -10.20 7.75
N ARG A 11 23.21 -10.28 7.85
CA ARG A 11 23.95 -9.71 8.99
C ARG A 11 23.71 -8.20 9.06
N GLU A 12 23.68 -7.62 10.26
CA GLU A 12 23.37 -6.19 10.43
C GLU A 12 24.36 -5.27 9.69
N GLU A 13 25.64 -5.62 9.70
CA GLU A 13 26.69 -4.89 9.00
C GLU A 13 26.51 -4.90 7.48
N ASP A 14 26.14 -6.05 6.91
CA ASP A 14 25.90 -6.19 5.47
C ASP A 14 24.61 -5.46 5.08
N TYR A 15 23.57 -5.59 5.90
CA TYR A 15 22.32 -4.85 5.74
C TYR A 15 22.54 -3.34 5.76
N LYS A 16 23.30 -2.84 6.73
CA LYS A 16 23.64 -1.42 6.85
C LYS A 16 24.44 -0.94 5.64
N ALA A 17 25.44 -1.71 5.20
CA ALA A 17 26.23 -1.37 4.02
C ALA A 17 25.35 -1.23 2.77
N ILE A 18 24.40 -2.16 2.56
CA ILE A 18 23.43 -2.06 1.47
C ILE A 18 22.55 -0.80 1.63
N CYS A 19 22.05 -0.53 2.83
CA CYS A 19 21.17 0.61 3.08
C CYS A 19 21.83 1.97 2.85
N GLU A 20 23.14 2.07 3.07
CA GLU A 20 23.92 3.30 2.92
C GLU A 20 24.37 3.55 1.47
N ASP A 21 24.31 2.54 0.61
CA ASP A 21 24.71 2.64 -0.80
C ASP A 21 23.82 3.65 -1.58
N GLU A 22 24.46 4.46 -2.43
CA GLU A 22 23.78 5.41 -3.31
C GLU A 22 22.75 4.73 -4.24
N ILE A 23 22.98 3.47 -4.63
CA ILE A 23 22.06 2.71 -5.46
C ILE A 23 20.72 2.45 -4.76
N VAL A 24 20.71 2.39 -3.42
CA VAL A 24 19.50 2.17 -2.62
C VAL A 24 18.73 3.47 -2.36
N LYS A 25 19.37 4.63 -2.52
CA LYS A 25 18.70 5.93 -2.30
C LYS A 25 17.58 6.16 -3.29
N LYS A 26 16.41 6.51 -2.74
CA LYS A 26 15.21 6.79 -3.52
C LYS A 26 15.44 7.94 -4.53
N PRO A 27 15.06 7.77 -5.80
CA PRO A 27 15.06 8.83 -6.80
C PRO A 27 14.13 9.99 -6.39
N LYS A 28 14.54 11.25 -6.63
CA LYS A 28 13.81 12.44 -6.14
C LYS A 28 12.38 12.56 -6.68
N ASN A 29 12.17 12.22 -7.94
CA ASN A 29 10.88 12.30 -8.64
C ASN A 29 9.99 11.07 -8.41
N CYS A 30 10.47 10.04 -7.71
CA CYS A 30 9.70 8.84 -7.46
C CYS A 30 9.05 8.92 -6.07
N HIS A 31 7.82 9.44 -6.02
CA HIS A 31 7.06 9.51 -4.76
C HIS A 31 6.51 8.14 -4.35
N THR A 32 6.22 7.27 -5.31
CA THR A 32 5.68 5.92 -5.09
C THR A 32 6.67 4.98 -4.39
N LEU A 33 7.98 5.17 -4.57
CA LEU A 33 9.03 4.41 -3.87
C LEU A 33 9.30 4.96 -2.46
N ALA A 34 8.26 5.41 -1.76
CA ALA A 34 8.35 5.85 -0.37
C ALA A 34 7.49 4.96 0.53
N PRO A 35 7.94 4.68 1.76
CA PRO A 35 7.15 3.91 2.71
C PRO A 35 5.84 4.64 3.00
N VAL A 36 4.74 3.89 3.03
CA VAL A 36 3.43 4.41 3.46
C VAL A 36 3.44 4.50 4.98
N GLU A 37 3.12 5.66 5.52
CA GLU A 37 3.13 5.91 6.96
C GLU A 37 1.75 5.67 7.58
N CYS A 38 1.72 5.36 8.88
CA CYS A 38 0.48 5.43 9.63
C CYS A 38 0.11 6.90 9.88
N ASN A 39 -1.17 7.24 9.85
CA ASN A 39 -1.63 8.57 10.24
C ASN A 39 -1.26 8.82 11.72
N PRO A 40 -0.56 9.92 12.08
CA PRO A 40 -0.09 10.14 13.45
C PRO A 40 -1.20 10.06 14.51
N GLN A 41 -2.37 10.61 14.21
CA GLN A 41 -3.52 10.61 15.13
C GLN A 41 -4.03 9.18 15.41
N LEU A 42 -4.01 8.31 14.40
CA LEU A 42 -4.36 6.91 14.57
C LEU A 42 -3.24 6.17 15.30
N LEU A 43 -1.98 6.41 14.93
CA LEU A 43 -0.82 5.79 15.55
C LEU A 43 -0.77 6.03 17.06
N GLU A 44 -1.04 7.26 17.51
CA GLU A 44 -1.09 7.62 18.93
C GLU A 44 -2.22 6.88 19.69
N ALA A 45 -3.35 6.62 19.03
CA ALA A 45 -4.50 5.94 19.61
C ALA A 45 -4.35 4.41 19.70
N LEU A 46 -3.39 3.82 19.00
CA LEU A 46 -3.14 2.37 19.00
C LEU A 46 -2.49 1.89 20.31
N LYS A 47 -2.70 0.62 20.63
CA LYS A 47 -1.99 -0.02 21.75
C LYS A 47 -0.52 -0.23 21.38
N LEU A 48 0.32 -0.35 22.41
CA LEU A 48 1.76 -0.52 22.24
C LEU A 48 2.12 -1.71 21.34
N ASP A 49 1.46 -2.86 21.52
CA ASP A 49 1.77 -4.08 20.76
C ASP A 49 1.42 -3.94 19.28
N THR A 50 0.34 -3.23 18.95
CA THR A 50 -0.02 -2.95 17.56
C THR A 50 0.87 -1.91 16.93
N ARG A 51 1.34 -0.91 17.68
CA ARG A 51 2.41 0.00 17.19
C ARG A 51 3.71 -0.75 16.90
N LYS A 52 4.11 -1.71 17.74
CA LYS A 52 5.28 -2.56 17.48
C LYS A 52 5.08 -3.43 16.25
N THR A 53 3.90 -4.03 16.10
CA THR A 53 3.56 -4.83 14.93
C THR A 53 3.60 -4.01 13.65
N ASP A 54 3.01 -2.81 13.65
CA ASP A 54 3.09 -1.87 12.52
C ASP A 54 4.54 -1.50 12.20
N PHE A 55 5.34 -1.20 13.23
CA PHE A 55 6.76 -0.89 13.06
C PHE A 55 7.49 -2.01 12.33
N CYS A 56 7.36 -3.26 12.78
CA CYS A 56 7.99 -4.42 12.13
C CYS A 56 7.53 -4.58 10.67
N LEU A 57 6.23 -4.47 10.40
CA LEU A 57 5.71 -4.55 9.03
C LEU A 57 6.18 -3.37 8.17
N ARG A 58 6.36 -2.18 8.73
CA ARG A 58 6.91 -1.02 8.03
C ARG A 58 8.38 -1.21 7.68
N GLU A 59 9.19 -1.85 8.52
CA GLU A 59 10.57 -2.18 8.17
C GLU A 59 10.63 -3.14 6.98
N VAL A 60 9.75 -4.15 6.93
CA VAL A 60 9.62 -5.04 5.74
C VAL A 60 9.29 -4.23 4.48
N ASN A 61 8.39 -3.25 4.54
CA ASN A 61 8.11 -2.37 3.40
C ASN A 61 9.35 -1.59 2.95
N LYS A 62 10.17 -1.10 3.88
CA LYS A 62 11.40 -0.38 3.51
C LYS A 62 12.30 -1.28 2.67
N ASP A 63 12.48 -2.53 3.06
CA ASP A 63 13.34 -3.45 2.34
C ASP A 63 12.78 -3.81 0.95
N ILE A 64 11.46 -4.02 0.84
CA ILE A 64 10.79 -4.21 -0.45
C ILE A 64 11.00 -3.00 -1.36
N LEU A 65 10.86 -1.77 -0.83
CA LEU A 65 11.02 -0.53 -1.60
C LEU A 65 12.48 -0.28 -1.99
N ARG A 66 13.44 -0.63 -1.13
CA ARG A 66 14.88 -0.57 -1.42
C ARG A 66 15.25 -1.53 -2.54
N ALA A 67 14.81 -2.79 -2.46
CA ALA A 67 15.00 -3.78 -3.52
C ALA A 67 14.37 -3.31 -4.84
N SER A 68 13.14 -2.78 -4.77
CA SER A 68 12.46 -2.20 -5.94
C SER A 68 13.27 -1.04 -6.53
N THR A 69 13.83 -0.16 -5.70
CA THR A 69 14.66 0.97 -6.14
C THR A 69 15.91 0.51 -6.88
N ILE A 70 16.64 -0.48 -6.36
CA ILE A 70 17.81 -1.07 -7.02
C ILE A 70 17.42 -1.63 -8.39
N ILE A 71 16.37 -2.45 -8.42
CA ILE A 71 15.89 -3.09 -9.65
C ILE A 71 15.47 -2.05 -10.68
N THR A 72 14.73 -1.01 -10.27
CA THR A 72 14.32 0.07 -11.18
C THR A 72 15.52 0.82 -11.77
N LYS A 73 16.54 1.14 -10.95
CA LYS A 73 17.76 1.79 -11.47
C LYS A 73 18.51 0.89 -12.46
N TYR A 74 18.59 -0.41 -12.17
CA TYR A 74 19.22 -1.38 -13.05
C TYR A 74 18.46 -1.57 -14.37
N LEU A 75 17.12 -1.65 -14.32
CA LEU A 75 16.27 -1.72 -15.50
C LEU A 75 16.47 -0.54 -16.45
N VAL A 76 16.52 0.69 -15.92
CA VAL A 76 16.77 1.89 -16.74
C VAL A 76 18.11 1.79 -17.48
N ALA A 77 19.15 1.26 -16.84
CA ALA A 77 20.45 1.05 -17.47
C ALA A 77 20.44 -0.07 -18.53
N LEU A 78 19.65 -1.14 -18.32
CA LEU A 78 19.52 -2.24 -19.28
C LEU A 78 18.68 -1.88 -20.50
N GLU A 79 17.61 -1.11 -20.34
CA GLU A 79 16.77 -0.65 -21.46
C GLU A 79 17.60 0.19 -22.45
N ASP A 80 18.49 1.05 -21.94
CA ASP A 80 19.42 1.83 -22.76
C ASP A 80 20.31 0.97 -23.66
N LEU A 81 20.72 -0.20 -23.18
CA LEU A 81 21.55 -1.16 -23.91
C LEU A 81 20.71 -1.98 -24.89
N ALA A 82 19.48 -2.35 -24.50
CA ALA A 82 18.56 -3.09 -25.35
C ALA A 82 18.16 -2.30 -26.60
N GLU A 83 17.90 -1.00 -26.45
CA GLU A 83 17.53 -0.10 -27.56
C GLU A 83 18.67 0.14 -28.56
N GLN A 84 19.93 0.07 -28.10
CA GLN A 84 21.10 0.33 -28.95
C GLN A 84 21.52 -0.88 -29.80
N GLU A 85 21.31 -2.10 -29.32
CA GLU A 85 21.84 -3.32 -29.94
C GLU A 85 20.77 -4.25 -30.54
N ASP A 86 19.48 -3.88 -30.47
CA ASP A 86 18.33 -4.72 -30.87
C ASP A 86 18.45 -6.18 -30.36
N ASN A 87 18.90 -6.30 -29.11
CA ASN A 87 19.33 -7.56 -28.53
C ASN A 87 18.15 -8.28 -27.85
N SER A 88 17.54 -9.22 -28.57
CA SER A 88 16.37 -9.98 -28.11
C SER A 88 16.57 -10.72 -26.78
N LYS A 89 17.82 -11.10 -26.43
CA LYS A 89 18.12 -11.70 -25.12
C LYS A 89 18.03 -10.67 -23.99
N VAL A 90 18.54 -9.46 -24.20
CA VAL A 90 18.45 -8.38 -23.21
C VAL A 90 16.99 -7.97 -23.00
N ALA A 91 16.20 -7.89 -24.07
CA ALA A 91 14.77 -7.62 -23.98
C ALA A 91 14.02 -8.68 -23.13
N HIS A 92 14.38 -9.96 -23.27
CA HIS A 92 13.81 -11.03 -22.43
C HIS A 92 14.18 -10.86 -20.95
N GLU A 93 15.46 -10.59 -20.63
CA GLU A 93 15.89 -10.35 -19.24
C GLU A 93 15.20 -9.14 -18.62
N VAL A 94 15.06 -8.04 -19.37
CA VAL A 94 14.29 -6.85 -18.94
C VAL A 94 12.84 -7.20 -18.60
N SER A 95 12.20 -8.05 -19.42
CA SER A 95 10.84 -8.53 -19.15
C SER A 95 10.75 -9.34 -17.85
N MET A 96 11.70 -10.25 -17.61
CA MET A 96 11.76 -11.05 -16.39
C MET A 96 11.96 -10.21 -15.13
N ILE A 97 12.88 -9.23 -15.20
CA ILE A 97 13.15 -8.30 -14.08
C ILE A 97 11.92 -7.40 -13.81
N ASN A 98 11.21 -6.97 -14.86
CA ASN A 98 9.94 -6.25 -14.72
C ASN A 98 8.87 -7.09 -14.00
N GLY A 99 8.81 -8.39 -14.28
CA GLY A 99 7.97 -9.33 -13.53
C GLY A 99 8.32 -9.38 -12.04
N ALA A 100 9.62 -9.44 -11.69
CA ALA A 100 10.08 -9.40 -10.30
C ALA A 100 9.71 -8.07 -9.60
N LEU A 101 9.88 -6.94 -10.28
CA LEU A 101 9.49 -5.63 -9.77
C LEU A 101 7.97 -5.55 -9.50
N ALA A 102 7.14 -6.13 -10.38
CA ALA A 102 5.70 -6.23 -10.17
C ALA A 102 5.33 -7.03 -8.92
N LEU A 103 6.03 -8.14 -8.67
CA LEU A 103 5.83 -8.95 -7.48
C LEU A 103 6.22 -8.19 -6.20
N LEU A 104 7.32 -7.43 -6.22
CA LEU A 104 7.72 -6.56 -5.10
C LEU A 104 6.68 -5.46 -4.84
N GLY A 105 6.20 -4.78 -5.88
CA GLY A 105 5.13 -3.79 -5.77
C GLY A 105 3.85 -4.37 -5.15
N ASN A 106 3.45 -5.56 -5.60
CA ASN A 106 2.30 -6.28 -5.03
C ASN A 106 2.55 -6.72 -3.58
N ALA A 107 3.76 -7.18 -3.24
CA ALA A 107 4.12 -7.54 -1.87
C ALA A 107 4.02 -6.34 -0.92
N ASN A 108 4.56 -5.17 -1.33
CA ASN A 108 4.43 -3.92 -0.57
C ASN A 108 2.96 -3.53 -0.38
N HIS A 109 2.15 -3.61 -1.44
CA HIS A 109 0.72 -3.32 -1.35
C HIS A 109 -0.01 -4.26 -0.36
N ARG A 110 0.20 -5.57 -0.48
CA ARG A 110 -0.40 -6.57 0.41
C ARG A 110 0.05 -6.38 1.86
N ASN A 111 1.32 -6.06 2.09
CA ASN A 111 1.82 -5.78 3.43
C ASN A 111 1.16 -4.54 4.04
N ASN A 112 0.90 -3.49 3.25
CA ASN A 112 0.12 -2.34 3.71
C ASN A 112 -1.34 -2.70 4.04
N LEU A 113 -1.98 -3.59 3.27
CA LEU A 113 -3.32 -4.08 3.61
C LEU A 113 -3.33 -4.85 4.95
N VAL A 114 -2.30 -5.65 5.22
CA VAL A 114 -2.15 -6.34 6.52
C VAL A 114 -2.01 -5.32 7.65
N ARG A 115 -1.19 -4.27 7.47
CA ARG A 115 -1.05 -3.18 8.44
C ARG A 115 -2.39 -2.50 8.73
N CYS A 116 -3.13 -2.12 7.69
CA CYS A 116 -4.48 -1.56 7.83
C CYS A 116 -5.42 -2.47 8.60
N PHE A 117 -5.40 -3.78 8.29
CA PHE A 117 -6.26 -4.77 8.93
C PHE A 117 -5.97 -4.95 10.42
N VAL A 118 -4.70 -5.02 10.81
CA VAL A 118 -4.28 -5.13 12.21
C VAL A 118 -4.76 -3.90 12.99
N MET A 119 -4.51 -2.70 12.48
CA MET A 119 -4.93 -1.45 13.13
C MET A 119 -6.44 -1.29 13.23
N LYS A 120 -7.18 -1.66 12.18
CA LYS A 120 -8.65 -1.56 12.13
C LYS A 120 -9.34 -2.33 13.27
N ARG A 121 -8.75 -3.43 13.73
CA ARG A 121 -9.29 -4.23 14.84
C ARG A 121 -9.13 -3.54 16.21
N GLU A 122 -8.20 -2.61 16.33
CA GLU A 122 -7.95 -1.90 17.60
C GLU A 122 -8.65 -0.55 17.70
N ILE A 123 -8.88 0.10 16.56
CA ILE A 123 -9.53 1.40 16.52
C ILE A 123 -10.99 1.26 16.98
N ASN A 124 -11.48 2.24 17.74
CA ASN A 124 -12.86 2.25 18.22
C ASN A 124 -13.84 2.11 17.05
N TYR A 125 -14.81 1.21 17.20
CA TYR A 125 -15.79 0.87 16.16
C TYR A 125 -16.49 2.10 15.53
N LYS A 126 -16.69 3.18 16.30
CA LYS A 126 -17.21 4.46 15.80
C LYS A 126 -16.42 5.00 14.61
N TYR A 127 -15.11 4.78 14.58
CA TYR A 127 -14.19 5.24 13.55
C TYR A 127 -13.81 4.13 12.54
N ALA A 128 -14.43 2.94 12.61
CA ALA A 128 -14.05 1.79 11.76
C ALA A 128 -14.16 2.06 10.25
N HIS A 129 -14.99 3.02 9.84
CA HIS A 129 -15.15 3.41 8.44
C HIS A 129 -13.97 4.24 7.91
N LEU A 130 -13.15 4.85 8.79
CA LEU A 130 -11.88 5.46 8.41
C LEU A 130 -10.91 4.42 7.86
N CYS A 131 -11.06 3.17 8.31
CA CYS A 131 -10.29 2.01 7.87
C CYS A 131 -11.05 1.18 6.82
N SER A 132 -11.94 1.80 6.05
CA SER A 132 -12.67 1.14 4.98
C SER A 132 -11.75 0.85 3.79
N ASP A 133 -11.94 -0.31 3.14
CA ASP A 133 -11.20 -0.70 1.94
C ASP A 133 -11.49 0.23 0.73
N LYS A 134 -12.52 1.09 0.85
CA LYS A 134 -12.85 2.13 -0.12
C LYS A 134 -11.92 3.35 -0.03
N VAL A 135 -11.17 3.51 1.05
CA VAL A 135 -10.21 4.59 1.22
C VAL A 135 -8.92 4.19 0.50
N SER A 136 -8.54 4.95 -0.52
CA SER A 136 -7.29 4.73 -1.24
C SER A 136 -6.10 5.15 -0.36
N MET A 137 -5.11 4.26 -0.24
CA MET A 137 -3.82 4.60 0.38
C MET A 137 -3.12 5.69 -0.43
N SER A 138 -2.63 6.72 0.28
CA SER A 138 -1.77 7.76 -0.28
C SER A 138 -0.36 7.61 0.30
N ARG A 139 0.25 8.70 0.79
CA ARG A 139 1.39 8.65 1.71
C ARG A 139 1.02 8.05 3.08
N PHE A 140 -0.27 8.02 3.39
CA PHE A 140 -0.80 7.46 4.63
C PHE A 140 -1.70 6.25 4.39
N LEU A 141 -1.68 5.29 5.33
CA LEU A 141 -2.47 4.05 5.28
C LEU A 141 -3.98 4.29 5.16
N PHE A 142 -4.50 5.36 5.77
CA PHE A 142 -5.93 5.67 5.80
C PHE A 142 -6.27 6.98 5.06
N GLY A 143 -5.43 7.36 4.10
CA GLY A 143 -5.58 8.59 3.33
C GLY A 143 -5.21 9.84 4.14
N ASP A 144 -5.33 11.01 3.50
CA ASP A 144 -4.89 12.29 4.08
C ASP A 144 -5.95 12.94 4.99
N ASP A 145 -7.22 12.57 4.84
CA ASP A 145 -8.36 13.30 5.43
C ASP A 145 -8.86 12.70 6.76
N VAL A 146 -8.11 11.78 7.38
CA VAL A 146 -8.51 11.09 8.63
C VAL A 146 -9.03 12.04 9.70
N SER A 147 -8.34 13.16 9.93
CA SER A 147 -8.75 14.16 10.93
C SER A 147 -10.06 14.86 10.57
N GLN A 148 -10.27 15.15 9.28
CA GLN A 148 -11.50 15.76 8.80
C GLN A 148 -12.67 14.79 8.91
N SER A 149 -12.48 13.55 8.45
CA SER A 149 -13.48 12.49 8.57
C SER A 149 -13.83 12.24 10.04
N ALA A 150 -12.84 12.22 10.95
CA ALA A 150 -13.05 12.08 12.38
C ALA A 150 -14.03 13.13 12.94
N ARG A 151 -13.82 14.41 12.59
CA ARG A 151 -14.68 15.53 13.00
C ARG A 151 -16.10 15.40 12.46
N GLN A 152 -16.25 15.02 11.20
CA GLN A 152 -17.56 14.85 10.57
C GLN A 152 -18.40 13.77 11.27
N ILE A 153 -17.79 12.69 11.74
CA ILE A 153 -18.49 11.65 12.52
C ILE A 153 -18.99 12.22 13.84
N GLU A 154 -18.16 13.00 14.53
CA GLU A 154 -18.53 13.60 15.81
C GLU A 154 -19.66 14.62 15.66
N GLU A 155 -19.63 15.43 14.60
CA GLU A 155 -20.69 16.35 14.26
C GLU A 155 -22.00 15.61 13.91
N ALA A 156 -21.92 14.55 13.11
CA ALA A 156 -23.08 13.72 12.77
C ALA A 156 -23.70 13.04 14.01
N ASP A 157 -22.88 12.55 14.95
CA ASP A 157 -23.34 11.97 16.21
C ASP A 157 -24.03 13.02 17.11
N LYS A 158 -23.47 14.23 17.18
CA LYS A 158 -24.09 15.36 17.91
C LYS A 158 -25.46 15.72 17.31
N LEU A 159 -25.56 15.78 15.99
CA LEU A 159 -26.83 16.03 15.28
C LEU A 159 -27.83 14.90 15.52
N ARG A 160 -27.43 13.64 15.37
CA ARG A 160 -28.29 12.47 15.63
C ARG A 160 -28.86 12.50 17.05
N THR A 161 -28.05 12.90 18.02
CA THR A 161 -28.48 13.03 19.41
C THR A 161 -29.54 14.12 19.58
N LYS A 162 -29.37 15.29 18.93
CA LYS A 162 -30.39 16.36 18.94
C LYS A 162 -31.71 15.91 18.31
N PHE A 163 -31.67 15.16 17.19
CA PHE A 163 -32.87 14.60 16.57
C PHE A 163 -33.54 13.53 17.44
N SER A 164 -32.77 12.71 18.14
CA SER A 164 -33.30 11.66 19.02
C SER A 164 -33.89 12.21 20.34
N GLN A 165 -33.44 13.39 20.77
CA GLN A 165 -33.94 14.09 21.95
C GLN A 165 -35.27 14.83 21.69
N MET A 166 -35.65 15.06 20.43
CA MET A 166 -37.02 15.43 20.07
C MET A 166 -37.92 14.19 20.20
N LYS A 167 -38.38 13.89 21.42
CA LYS A 167 -39.57 13.05 21.59
C LYS A 167 -40.74 13.70 20.83
N PRO A 168 -41.57 12.94 20.11
CA PRO A 168 -42.81 13.49 19.58
C PRO A 168 -43.68 13.90 20.77
N ALA A 169 -43.86 15.20 20.96
CA ALA A 169 -44.87 15.76 21.85
C ALA A 169 -46.23 15.61 21.17
N PHE A 170 -46.75 14.38 21.11
CA PHE A 170 -48.15 14.13 20.78
C PHE A 170 -48.72 13.15 21.81
N PRO A 171 -49.76 13.53 22.57
CA PRO A 171 -50.48 12.58 23.41
C PRO A 171 -51.37 11.74 22.48
N PHE A 172 -50.95 10.51 22.17
CA PHE A 172 -51.86 9.54 21.57
C PHE A 172 -52.70 8.95 22.70
N SER A 173 -53.94 9.43 22.83
CA SER A 173 -54.92 8.87 23.77
C SER A 173 -55.24 7.44 23.36
N SER A 174 -55.25 6.57 24.37
CA SER A 174 -55.69 5.19 24.29
C SER A 174 -57.18 5.11 23.93
N GLN A 175 -57.51 4.45 22.82
CA GLN A 175 -58.77 3.72 22.70
C GLN A 175 -58.47 2.26 22.38
N VAL A 176 -58.62 1.44 23.42
CA VAL A 176 -58.77 0.00 23.35
C VAL A 176 -60.06 -0.29 22.60
N ASN A 177 -60.00 -1.09 21.54
CA ASN A 177 -61.11 -1.96 21.15
C ASN A 177 -60.53 -3.28 20.65
N ALA A 178 -60.83 -4.32 21.40
CA ALA A 178 -60.59 -5.71 21.04
C ALA A 178 -61.56 -6.11 19.92
N LEU A 179 -61.06 -6.79 18.88
CA LEU A 179 -61.85 -7.72 18.06
C LEU A 179 -60.94 -8.77 17.40
N VAL A 180 -60.86 -9.93 18.06
CA VAL A 180 -60.89 -11.32 17.57
C VAL A 180 -60.17 -11.70 16.25
N ASP A 181 -59.22 -12.64 16.42
CA ASP A 181 -58.82 -13.79 15.60
C ASP A 181 -59.11 -13.83 14.08
N THR A 182 -58.11 -14.19 13.27
CA THR A 182 -57.86 -15.57 12.76
C THR A 182 -56.92 -15.54 11.54
N GLY A 183 -55.84 -16.33 11.54
CA GLY A 183 -55.06 -16.76 10.35
C GLY A 183 -54.19 -15.67 9.70
N THR A 184 -52.97 -15.91 9.21
CA THR A 184 -52.36 -17.11 8.62
C THR A 184 -50.86 -16.85 8.50
N ASN A 185 -50.07 -17.92 8.56
CA ASN A 185 -48.62 -17.97 8.37
C ASN A 185 -48.09 -17.14 7.19
N LEU A 186 -46.98 -16.42 7.40
CA LEU A 186 -45.95 -16.27 6.37
C LEU A 186 -44.55 -16.18 6.99
N LEU A 187 -43.85 -17.31 6.96
CA LEU A 187 -42.47 -17.47 7.38
C LEU A 187 -41.55 -16.88 6.28
N VAL A 188 -41.19 -15.60 6.40
CA VAL A 188 -40.18 -15.00 5.51
C VAL A 188 -38.79 -15.34 6.05
N ARG A 189 -38.25 -16.45 5.53
CA ARG A 189 -36.85 -16.87 5.69
C ARG A 189 -35.99 -15.92 4.85
N ALA A 190 -35.36 -14.94 5.50
CA ALA A 190 -34.37 -14.08 4.84
C ALA A 190 -33.09 -14.88 4.56
N SER A 191 -32.94 -15.34 3.32
CA SER A 191 -31.70 -15.91 2.80
C SER A 191 -30.64 -14.80 2.65
N MET A 192 -29.49 -14.97 3.28
CA MET A 192 -28.30 -14.15 3.05
C MET A 192 -27.76 -14.39 1.63
N PRO A 193 -27.31 -13.36 0.89
CA PRO A 193 -26.53 -13.59 -0.32
C PRO A 193 -25.10 -13.96 0.06
N VAL A 194 -24.72 -15.15 -0.38
CA VAL A 194 -23.36 -15.70 -0.41
C VAL A 194 -22.45 -14.79 -1.21
N SER A 195 -21.27 -14.52 -0.65
CA SER A 195 -20.19 -13.74 -1.24
C SER A 195 -19.70 -14.36 -2.56
N ALA A 196 -19.66 -13.57 -3.63
CA ALA A 196 -19.01 -13.96 -4.89
C ALA A 196 -17.47 -13.75 -4.80
N PRO A 197 -16.66 -14.58 -5.47
CA PRO A 197 -15.20 -14.48 -5.42
C PRO A 197 -14.69 -13.34 -6.30
N MET A 198 -13.66 -12.65 -5.80
CA MET A 198 -12.97 -11.55 -6.49
C MET A 198 -12.34 -12.01 -7.81
N GLY A 199 -12.84 -11.46 -8.92
CA GLY A 199 -12.24 -11.61 -10.24
C GLY A 199 -11.03 -10.69 -10.42
N ASN A 200 -9.85 -11.30 -10.55
CA ASN A 200 -8.67 -11.01 -11.39
C ASN A 200 -8.39 -9.61 -11.98
N ARG A 201 -8.78 -8.50 -11.33
CA ARG A 201 -8.46 -7.12 -11.78
C ARG A 201 -7.09 -6.60 -11.34
N GLY A 202 -6.34 -7.37 -10.52
CA GLY A 202 -5.07 -6.92 -9.94
C GLY A 202 -3.86 -6.95 -10.89
N LEU A 203 -3.84 -7.84 -11.88
CA LEU A 203 -2.66 -8.02 -12.74
C LEU A 203 -2.47 -6.87 -13.75
N ALA A 204 -3.55 -6.32 -14.31
CA ALA A 204 -3.46 -5.23 -15.29
C ALA A 204 -3.06 -3.89 -14.64
N LEU A 205 -3.54 -3.60 -13.43
CA LEU A 205 -3.19 -2.39 -12.69
C LEU A 205 -1.73 -2.39 -12.21
N GLY A 206 -1.20 -3.54 -11.79
CA GLY A 206 0.20 -3.68 -11.38
C GLY A 206 1.18 -3.39 -12.51
N LEU A 207 0.91 -3.89 -13.71
CA LEU A 207 1.75 -3.66 -14.90
C LEU A 207 1.73 -2.20 -15.36
N LEU A 208 0.56 -1.55 -15.34
CA LEU A 208 0.44 -0.12 -15.67
C LEU A 208 1.19 0.78 -14.68
N HIS A 209 1.15 0.45 -13.39
CA HIS A 209 1.87 1.21 -12.37
C HIS A 209 3.39 1.09 -12.51
N ASN A 210 3.88 -0.07 -12.96
CA ASN A 210 5.32 -0.27 -13.21
C ASN A 210 5.78 0.45 -14.48
N SER A 211 4.98 0.45 -15.56
CA SER A 211 5.27 1.27 -16.75
C SER A 211 5.37 2.73 -16.36
N LEU A 212 4.41 3.24 -15.58
CA LEU A 212 4.44 4.61 -15.05
C LEU A 212 5.69 4.87 -14.18
N LEU A 213 6.10 3.91 -13.36
CA LEU A 213 7.30 4.03 -12.52
C LEU A 213 8.57 4.16 -13.36
N LEU A 214 8.71 3.32 -14.40
CA LEU A 214 9.82 3.35 -15.35
C LEU A 214 9.80 4.65 -16.17
N ASP A 215 8.64 5.07 -16.67
CA ASP A 215 8.47 6.32 -17.43
C ASP A 215 8.83 7.54 -16.58
N MET A 216 8.39 7.60 -15.31
CA MET A 216 8.81 8.63 -14.38
C MET A 216 10.33 8.63 -14.19
N MET A 217 10.97 7.47 -14.13
CA MET A 217 12.42 7.37 -13.97
C MET A 217 13.21 7.80 -15.20
N ARG A 218 12.71 7.52 -16.42
CA ARG A 218 13.35 7.98 -17.68
C ARG A 218 13.41 9.50 -17.80
N THR A 219 12.44 10.23 -17.23
CA THR A 219 12.44 11.72 -17.24
C THR A 219 13.60 12.36 -16.45
N GLN A 220 14.41 11.59 -15.71
CA GLN A 220 15.62 12.10 -15.06
C GLN A 220 16.81 12.29 -16.02
N LYS A 221 16.79 11.73 -17.23
CA LYS A 221 17.87 11.96 -18.20
C LYS A 221 17.83 13.39 -18.71
N THR A 222 18.73 14.23 -18.21
CA THR A 222 19.05 15.53 -18.80
C THR A 222 19.37 15.36 -20.29
N PRO A 223 18.92 16.27 -21.18
CA PRO A 223 19.27 16.21 -22.59
C PRO A 223 20.80 16.34 -22.72
N ARG A 224 21.43 15.32 -23.31
CA ARG A 224 22.87 15.25 -23.50
C ARG A 224 23.28 16.29 -24.55
N ALA A 225 23.74 17.46 -24.10
CA ALA A 225 24.48 18.39 -24.93
C ALA A 225 25.79 17.72 -25.39
N GLY A 226 26.12 17.91 -26.67
CA GLY A 226 27.20 17.19 -27.35
C GLY A 226 28.62 17.54 -26.91
N ALA A 227 29.50 16.57 -27.23
CA ALA A 227 30.95 16.64 -27.44
C ALA A 227 31.89 16.97 -26.25
N ALA A 228 32.68 15.96 -25.83
CA ALA A 228 34.13 15.83 -26.10
C ALA A 228 34.92 15.13 -24.97
N ALA A 229 35.60 14.04 -25.37
CA ALA A 229 36.88 13.46 -24.95
C ALA A 229 37.37 13.41 -23.46
N ALA A 230 37.78 12.16 -23.14
CA ALA A 230 38.97 11.74 -22.38
C ALA A 230 39.00 11.83 -20.83
N GLY A 231 39.19 10.67 -20.20
CA GLY A 231 39.68 10.53 -18.83
C GLY A 231 39.22 9.25 -18.12
N ASN A 232 40.03 8.19 -18.17
CA ASN A 232 40.02 7.09 -17.17
C ASN A 232 40.56 7.66 -15.83
N PRO A 233 40.21 7.14 -14.62
CA PRO A 233 40.49 5.73 -14.27
C PRO A 233 39.56 5.03 -13.24
N SER A 234 39.86 3.74 -13.06
CA SER A 234 39.83 2.92 -11.82
C SER A 234 38.52 2.28 -11.30
N ASN A 235 38.36 1.01 -11.67
CA ASN A 235 38.26 -0.17 -10.79
C ASN A 235 37.52 -0.04 -9.45
N ILE A 236 36.25 -0.49 -9.43
CA ILE A 236 35.72 -1.35 -8.37
C ILE A 236 34.83 -2.41 -9.05
N THR A 237 35.41 -3.56 -9.34
CA THR A 237 34.69 -4.78 -9.71
C THR A 237 35.25 -5.89 -8.83
N GLY A 238 34.39 -6.58 -8.08
CA GLY A 238 34.80 -7.79 -7.37
C GLY A 238 34.40 -7.85 -5.90
N LYS A 239 33.10 -7.81 -5.61
CA LYS A 239 32.48 -8.57 -4.51
C LYS A 239 31.08 -8.91 -4.99
N TYR A 240 30.60 -10.12 -4.73
CA TYR A 240 29.41 -10.74 -5.31
C TYR A 240 29.64 -11.35 -6.71
N MET A 241 30.39 -12.46 -6.73
CA MET A 241 30.31 -13.46 -7.79
C MET A 241 29.52 -14.67 -7.25
N PHE A 242 28.49 -15.06 -8.03
CA PHE A 242 27.60 -16.24 -7.97
C PHE A 242 26.45 -16.24 -6.96
#